data_AF-A0A4S1WTS7-F1
#
_entry.id   AF-A0A4S1WTS7-F1
#
_cell.length_a   1.000
_cell.length_b   1.000
_cell.length_c   1.000
_cell.angle_alpha   90.00
_cell.angle_beta   90.00
_cell.angle_gamma   90.00
#
_symmetry.space_group_name_H-M   'P 1'
#
loop_
_entity.id
_entity.type
_entity.pdbx_description
1 polymer ?
#
loop_
_entity_poly.entity_id
_entity_poly.type
_entity_poly.pdbx_seq_one_letter_code
_entity_poly.pdbx_strand_id
1 'polypeptide(L)'
;MRALLLALPLLLANTAAEDPPIPPTIKTMLDAAIASGSEGDVAVIVKYAKAADPASADRVVKIASDWRNDRIAKANRRIREADFFDLVKGRAELGAYASTGNTQNIGLTAGVELRREALEWRHKLRLQADYQESLSVVTRERYLAAYEPNWKFDDRAYMYGAAQYESDRFSGFYDRVSLSTGAGYSAIKSPAVKLDVELGPAYRLTRFIDDKRESNLAARGSLDFGWKLSPGISVTQNASAYLQDANSTVSSRSALLAKLFGPFSAQFSYTLQYESTPPIGRETTDTTSRAALVVDF
;
A
#
# COMPACT_ATOMS: atom_id res chain seq x y z
N MET A 1 -81.91 6.35 -37.15
CA MET A 1 -80.81 7.02 -36.42
C MET A 1 -79.99 5.99 -35.67
N ARG A 2 -78.84 5.54 -36.20
CA ARG A 2 -77.76 4.95 -35.38
C ARG A 2 -76.44 5.33 -36.05
N ALA A 3 -75.64 6.10 -35.33
CA ALA A 3 -74.46 6.80 -35.81
C ALA A 3 -73.27 5.86 -36.01
N LEU A 4 -72.52 6.10 -37.09
CA LEU A 4 -71.15 5.65 -37.29
C LEU A 4 -70.26 6.18 -36.17
N LEU A 5 -69.50 5.32 -35.50
CA LEU A 5 -68.37 5.69 -34.65
C LEU A 5 -67.09 5.22 -35.34
N LEU A 6 -66.40 6.18 -35.96
CA LEU A 6 -65.04 6.04 -36.49
C LEU A 6 -64.06 6.00 -35.31
N ALA A 7 -63.37 4.88 -35.14
CA ALA A 7 -62.23 4.77 -34.24
C ALA A 7 -60.96 5.26 -34.98
N LEU A 8 -60.45 6.43 -34.60
CA LEU A 8 -59.10 6.88 -34.97
C LEU A 8 -58.08 6.29 -33.96
N PRO A 9 -56.95 5.74 -34.40
CA PRO A 9 -55.84 5.46 -33.51
C PRO A 9 -55.06 6.76 -33.26
N LEU A 10 -54.99 7.19 -32.01
CA LEU A 10 -54.00 8.20 -31.58
C LEU A 10 -52.61 7.58 -31.66
N LEU A 11 -51.87 7.88 -32.73
CA LEU A 11 -50.42 7.79 -32.73
C LEU A 11 -49.87 8.89 -31.81
N LEU A 12 -49.57 8.53 -30.56
CA LEU A 12 -48.66 9.29 -29.72
C LEU A 12 -47.26 9.16 -30.34
N ALA A 13 -46.90 10.11 -31.19
CA ALA A 13 -45.53 10.34 -31.58
C ALA A 13 -44.77 10.75 -30.30
N ASN A 14 -44.12 9.76 -29.67
CA ASN A 14 -43.15 10.00 -28.62
C ASN A 14 -41.91 10.58 -29.31
N THR A 15 -41.93 11.88 -29.59
CA THR A 15 -40.74 12.63 -30.01
C THR A 15 -39.74 12.46 -28.89
N ALA A 16 -38.67 11.71 -29.13
CA ALA A 16 -37.52 11.68 -28.23
C ALA A 16 -37.10 13.14 -28.01
N ALA A 17 -37.38 13.68 -26.83
CA ALA A 17 -37.00 15.03 -26.49
C ALA A 17 -35.48 15.08 -26.62
N GLU A 18 -35.00 15.89 -27.56
CA GLU A 18 -33.58 16.08 -27.78
C GLU A 18 -33.01 16.79 -26.54
N ASP A 19 -32.06 16.15 -25.85
CA ASP A 19 -31.50 16.69 -24.60
C ASP A 19 -31.01 18.14 -24.83
N PRO A 20 -31.44 19.11 -24.00
CA PRO A 20 -31.15 20.51 -24.23
C PRO A 20 -29.63 20.77 -24.31
N PRO A 21 -29.20 21.68 -25.20
CA PRO A 21 -27.79 21.94 -25.44
C PRO A 21 -27.12 22.55 -24.20
N ILE A 22 -25.89 22.14 -23.92
CA ILE A 22 -25.10 22.68 -22.81
C ILE A 22 -24.75 24.15 -23.14
N PRO A 23 -24.96 25.10 -22.21
CA PRO A 23 -24.53 26.48 -22.40
C PRO A 23 -23.03 26.58 -22.73
N PRO A 24 -22.62 27.47 -23.65
CA PRO A 24 -21.23 27.55 -24.14
C PRO A 24 -20.19 27.77 -23.03
N THR A 25 -20.54 28.55 -22.01
CA THR A 25 -19.66 28.84 -20.87
C THR A 25 -19.40 27.58 -20.03
N ILE A 26 -20.46 26.86 -19.66
CA ILE A 26 -20.38 25.59 -18.93
C ILE A 26 -19.58 24.56 -19.73
N LYS A 27 -19.83 24.46 -21.05
CA LYS A 27 -19.10 23.56 -21.93
C LYS A 27 -17.61 23.88 -21.97
N THR A 28 -17.24 25.16 -22.12
CA THR A 28 -15.84 25.58 -22.17
C THR A 28 -15.11 25.29 -20.86
N MET A 29 -15.76 25.53 -19.72
CA MET A 29 -15.20 25.20 -18.39
C MET A 29 -15.04 23.69 -18.20
N LEU A 30 -16.02 22.90 -18.64
CA LEU A 30 -15.96 21.44 -18.58
C LEU A 30 -14.83 20.88 -19.46
N ASP A 31 -14.71 21.39 -20.69
CA ASP A 31 -13.65 21.00 -21.64
C ASP A 31 -12.26 21.35 -21.07
N ALA A 32 -12.11 22.52 -20.45
CA ALA A 32 -10.86 22.93 -19.80
C ALA A 32 -10.51 22.06 -18.58
N ALA A 33 -11.49 21.71 -17.75
CA ALA A 33 -11.29 20.80 -16.61
C ALA A 33 -10.94 19.37 -17.06
N ILE A 34 -11.56 18.90 -18.14
CA ILE A 34 -11.23 17.62 -18.78
C ILE A 34 -9.78 17.63 -19.32
N ALA A 35 -9.37 18.74 -19.95
CA ALA A 35 -8.02 18.93 -20.46
C ALA A 35 -6.96 19.01 -19.35
N SER A 36 -7.31 19.53 -18.16
CA SER A 36 -6.40 19.54 -16.99
C SER A 36 -6.16 18.15 -16.42
N GLY A 37 -7.07 17.20 -16.65
CA GLY A 37 -6.99 15.83 -16.15
C GLY A 37 -7.33 15.68 -14.67
N SER A 38 -7.80 16.73 -14.00
CA SER A 38 -8.17 16.75 -12.59
C SER A 38 -9.63 16.29 -12.41
N GLU A 39 -9.82 15.12 -11.79
CA GLU A 39 -11.18 14.64 -11.46
C GLU A 39 -11.89 15.58 -10.48
N GLY A 40 -11.15 16.24 -9.58
CA GLY A 40 -11.68 17.23 -8.65
C GLY A 40 -12.25 18.44 -9.38
N ASP A 41 -11.52 18.97 -10.36
CA ASP A 41 -11.95 20.13 -11.14
C ASP A 41 -13.21 19.78 -11.95
N VAL A 42 -13.21 18.61 -12.60
CA VAL A 42 -14.38 18.12 -13.35
C VAL A 42 -15.60 17.96 -12.42
N ALA A 43 -15.42 17.39 -11.23
CA ALA A 43 -16.51 17.23 -10.26
C ALA A 43 -17.06 18.58 -9.78
N VAL A 44 -16.19 19.57 -9.57
CA VAL A 44 -16.59 20.93 -9.20
C VAL A 44 -17.39 21.59 -10.32
N ILE A 45 -16.94 21.49 -11.57
CA ILE A 45 -17.66 22.04 -12.73
C ILE A 45 -19.03 21.36 -12.88
N VAL A 46 -19.10 20.02 -12.80
CA VAL A 46 -20.37 19.28 -12.86
C VAL A 46 -21.33 19.74 -11.75
N LYS A 47 -20.84 19.93 -10.52
CA LYS A 47 -21.64 20.40 -9.38
C LYS A 47 -22.27 21.77 -9.68
N TYR A 48 -21.47 22.74 -10.14
CA TYR A 48 -21.96 24.09 -10.41
C TYR A 48 -22.82 24.17 -11.68
N ALA A 49 -22.52 23.36 -12.70
CA ALA A 49 -23.33 23.24 -13.90
C ALA A 49 -24.76 22.78 -13.57
N LYS A 50 -24.92 21.78 -12.70
CA LYS A 50 -26.24 21.31 -12.24
C LYS A 50 -27.05 22.41 -11.54
N ALA A 51 -26.39 23.25 -10.77
CA ALA A 51 -27.04 24.33 -10.03
C ALA A 51 -27.38 25.52 -10.92
N ALA A 52 -26.52 25.85 -11.89
CA ALA A 52 -26.70 26.97 -12.79
C ALA A 52 -27.68 26.67 -13.94
N ASP A 53 -27.69 25.44 -14.44
CA ASP A 53 -28.58 25.01 -15.51
C ASP A 53 -29.04 23.54 -15.30
N PRO A 54 -30.17 23.34 -14.59
CA PRO A 54 -30.74 22.02 -14.38
C PRO A 54 -31.14 21.31 -15.68
N ALA A 55 -31.42 22.05 -16.77
CA ALA A 55 -31.89 21.45 -18.02
C ALA A 55 -30.76 20.65 -18.71
N SER A 56 -29.53 21.17 -18.75
CA SER A 56 -28.39 20.48 -19.37
C SER A 56 -27.60 19.58 -18.40
N ALA A 57 -28.02 19.50 -17.14
CA ALA A 57 -27.37 18.76 -16.07
C ALA A 57 -27.02 17.32 -16.43
N ASP A 58 -27.97 16.58 -17.02
CA ASP A 58 -27.78 15.17 -17.37
C ASP A 58 -26.71 14.98 -18.45
N ARG A 59 -26.64 15.90 -19.41
CA ARG A 59 -25.63 15.87 -20.47
C ARG A 59 -24.24 16.18 -19.94
N VAL A 60 -24.12 17.15 -19.04
CA VAL A 60 -22.86 17.47 -18.36
C VAL A 60 -22.38 16.28 -17.51
N VAL A 61 -23.27 15.64 -16.76
CA VAL A 61 -22.96 14.43 -15.99
C VAL A 61 -22.52 13.30 -16.89
N LYS A 62 -23.20 13.09 -18.01
CA LYS A 62 -22.88 12.04 -18.98
C LYS A 62 -21.48 12.24 -19.57
N ILE A 63 -21.16 13.44 -20.05
CA ILE A 63 -19.82 13.76 -20.59
C ILE A 63 -18.73 13.52 -19.54
N ALA A 64 -18.93 14.00 -18.32
CA ALA A 64 -17.97 13.80 -17.23
C ALA A 64 -17.80 12.32 -16.86
N SER A 65 -18.91 11.56 -16.85
CA SER A 65 -18.91 10.12 -16.56
C SER A 65 -18.24 9.31 -17.67
N ASP A 66 -18.52 9.62 -18.93
CA ASP A 66 -17.92 8.97 -20.10
C ASP A 66 -16.41 9.23 -20.16
N TRP A 67 -15.98 10.47 -19.90
CA TRP A 67 -14.57 10.82 -19.79
C TRP A 67 -13.87 10.03 -18.68
N ARG A 68 -14.47 9.97 -17.49
CA ARG A 68 -13.94 9.19 -16.36
C ARG A 68 -13.85 7.71 -16.70
N ASN A 69 -14.89 7.15 -17.31
CA ASN A 69 -14.95 5.74 -17.70
C ASN A 69 -13.90 5.41 -18.77
N ASP A 70 -13.71 6.26 -19.77
CA ASP A 70 -12.67 6.10 -20.79
C ASP A 70 -11.26 6.18 -20.19
N ARG A 71 -11.02 7.11 -19.25
CA ARG A 71 -9.77 7.21 -18.50
C ARG A 71 -9.47 5.92 -17.72
N ILE A 72 -10.46 5.41 -16.99
CA ILE A 72 -10.35 4.15 -16.26
C ILE A 72 -10.11 2.98 -17.24
N ALA A 73 -10.85 2.92 -18.36
CA ALA A 73 -10.68 1.87 -19.35
C ALA A 73 -9.30 1.90 -20.02
N LYS A 74 -8.75 3.09 -20.30
CA LYS A 74 -7.40 3.26 -20.84
C LYS A 74 -6.32 2.88 -19.82
N ALA A 75 -6.48 3.32 -18.56
CA ALA A 75 -5.57 2.92 -17.48
C ALA A 75 -5.60 1.39 -17.28
N ASN A 76 -6.79 0.80 -17.33
CA ASN A 76 -6.96 -0.64 -17.16
C ASN A 76 -6.40 -1.44 -18.33
N ARG A 77 -6.53 -0.95 -19.58
CA ARG A 77 -5.89 -1.56 -20.75
C ARG A 77 -4.38 -1.59 -20.60
N ARG A 78 -3.76 -0.47 -20.21
CA ARG A 78 -2.30 -0.43 -19.96
C ARG A 78 -1.85 -1.45 -18.93
N ILE A 79 -2.60 -1.61 -17.84
CA ILE A 79 -2.26 -2.61 -16.80
C ILE A 79 -2.46 -4.04 -17.29
N ARG A 80 -3.44 -4.29 -18.16
CA ARG A 80 -3.71 -5.62 -18.74
C ARG A 80 -2.71 -6.02 -19.82
N GLU A 81 -2.24 -5.05 -20.60
CA GLU A 81 -1.30 -5.24 -21.70
C GLU A 81 0.17 -5.20 -21.23
N ALA A 82 0.43 -4.64 -20.04
CA ALA A 82 1.75 -4.62 -19.43
C ALA A 82 2.23 -6.03 -19.07
N ASP A 83 3.50 -6.31 -19.33
CA ASP A 83 4.10 -7.57 -18.92
C ASP A 83 4.26 -7.61 -17.39
N PHE A 84 4.57 -8.78 -16.84
CA PHE A 84 4.67 -8.99 -15.39
C PHE A 84 5.62 -7.99 -14.72
N PHE A 85 6.78 -7.75 -15.33
CA PHE A 85 7.85 -6.90 -14.77
C PHE A 85 7.60 -5.40 -14.94
N ASP A 86 6.80 -4.98 -15.92
CA ASP A 86 6.54 -3.56 -16.21
C ASP A 86 5.79 -2.83 -15.08
N LEU A 87 5.07 -3.59 -14.25
CA LEU A 87 4.29 -3.08 -13.11
C LEU A 87 5.03 -3.21 -11.78
N VAL A 88 6.25 -3.72 -11.78
CA VAL A 88 7.06 -3.89 -10.58
C VAL A 88 7.79 -2.58 -10.27
N LYS A 89 7.60 -2.09 -9.05
CA LYS A 89 8.39 -1.00 -8.47
C LYS A 89 9.27 -1.57 -7.37
N GLY A 90 10.55 -1.27 -7.43
CA GLY A 90 11.55 -1.75 -6.51
C GLY A 90 12.12 -0.65 -5.62
N ARG A 91 12.57 -1.06 -4.45
CA ARG A 91 13.42 -0.28 -3.57
C ARG A 91 14.50 -1.19 -3.03
N ALA A 92 15.76 -0.80 -3.22
CA ALA A 92 16.90 -1.44 -2.58
C ALA A 92 17.47 -0.53 -1.48
N GLU A 93 17.84 -1.11 -0.35
CA GLU A 93 18.48 -0.45 0.79
C GLU A 93 19.82 -1.11 1.04
N LEU A 94 20.87 -0.31 1.22
CA LEU A 94 22.19 -0.78 1.62
C LEU A 94 22.78 0.17 2.68
N GLY A 95 23.20 -0.38 3.81
CA GLY A 95 23.87 0.32 4.88
C GLY A 95 25.06 -0.49 5.38
N ALA A 96 26.14 0.19 5.77
CA ALA A 96 27.31 -0.45 6.33
C ALA A 96 28.02 0.48 7.32
N TYR A 97 28.73 -0.09 8.28
CA TYR A 97 29.66 0.63 9.13
C TYR A 97 30.87 -0.24 9.51
N ALA A 98 31.98 0.41 9.80
CA ALA A 98 33.19 -0.25 10.28
C ALA A 98 33.89 0.64 11.31
N SER A 99 34.46 0.05 12.36
CA SER A 99 35.31 0.73 13.34
C SER A 99 36.56 -0.08 13.62
N THR A 100 37.67 0.61 13.88
CA THR A 100 38.98 0.00 14.19
C THR A 100 39.63 0.70 15.39
N GLY A 101 40.71 0.11 15.92
CA GLY A 101 41.42 0.62 17.09
C GLY A 101 41.10 -0.20 18.34
N ASN A 102 40.67 0.47 19.42
CA ASN A 102 40.34 -0.18 20.70
C ASN A 102 39.13 -1.14 20.59
N THR A 103 38.33 -1.02 19.52
CA THR A 103 37.24 -1.94 19.23
C THR A 103 37.14 -2.14 17.72
N GLN A 104 37.09 -3.39 17.29
CA GLN A 104 36.90 -3.76 15.89
C GLN A 104 35.45 -4.19 15.65
N ASN A 105 34.69 -3.39 14.90
CA ASN A 105 33.31 -3.70 14.57
C ASN A 105 33.08 -3.59 13.07
N ILE A 106 32.24 -4.46 12.54
CA ILE A 106 31.71 -4.38 11.18
C ILE A 106 30.20 -4.65 11.23
N GLY A 107 29.44 -3.88 10.46
CA GLY A 107 28.01 -4.10 10.29
C GLY A 107 27.59 -3.85 8.86
N LEU A 108 26.67 -4.68 8.38
CA LEU A 108 26.11 -4.63 7.04
C LEU A 108 24.60 -4.88 7.13
N THR A 109 23.83 -4.05 6.43
CA THR A 109 22.40 -4.24 6.22
C THR A 109 22.10 -4.12 4.74
N ALA A 110 21.34 -5.09 4.22
CA ALA A 110 20.80 -5.06 2.87
C ALA A 110 19.29 -5.33 2.92
N GLY A 111 18.52 -4.63 2.11
CA GLY A 111 17.08 -4.80 2.01
C GLY A 111 16.58 -4.61 0.59
N VAL A 112 15.55 -5.35 0.21
CA VAL A 112 14.84 -5.18 -1.06
C VAL A 112 13.34 -5.21 -0.79
N GLU A 113 12.62 -4.21 -1.27
CA GLU A 113 11.17 -4.21 -1.34
C GLU A 113 10.71 -4.15 -2.79
N LEU A 114 9.89 -5.10 -3.22
CA LEU A 114 9.22 -5.07 -4.51
C LEU A 114 7.73 -4.92 -4.30
N ARG A 115 7.11 -4.04 -5.08
CA ARG A 115 5.66 -3.86 -5.12
C ARG A 115 5.16 -3.94 -6.55
N ARG A 116 4.19 -4.80 -6.80
CA ARG A 116 3.53 -4.92 -8.09
C ARG A 116 2.05 -4.59 -7.95
N GLU A 117 1.58 -3.59 -8.69
CA GLU A 117 0.20 -3.12 -8.66
C GLU A 117 -0.51 -3.50 -9.97
N ALA A 118 -1.33 -4.57 -9.93
CA ALA A 118 -2.24 -4.93 -11.01
C ALA A 118 -3.65 -4.38 -10.73
N LEU A 119 -4.63 -4.72 -11.57
CA LEU A 119 -6.02 -4.25 -11.41
C LEU A 119 -6.61 -4.65 -10.06
N GLU A 120 -6.73 -5.95 -9.85
CA GLU A 120 -7.34 -6.53 -8.65
C GLU A 120 -6.29 -7.02 -7.66
N TRP A 121 -5.04 -7.16 -8.07
CA TRP A 121 -3.98 -7.72 -7.23
C TRP A 121 -2.89 -6.71 -6.93
N ARG A 122 -2.47 -6.65 -5.67
CA ARG A 122 -1.27 -5.95 -5.23
C ARG A 122 -0.35 -6.94 -4.53
N HIS A 123 0.86 -7.11 -5.03
CA HIS A 123 1.86 -7.99 -4.43
C HIS A 123 2.93 -7.16 -3.75
N LYS A 124 3.24 -7.46 -2.49
CA LYS A 124 4.40 -6.90 -1.78
C LYS A 124 5.38 -8.04 -1.48
N LEU A 125 6.66 -7.86 -1.81
CA LEU A 125 7.75 -8.73 -1.40
C LEU A 125 8.77 -7.88 -0.64
N ARG A 126 9.23 -8.37 0.51
CA ARG A 126 10.30 -7.76 1.30
C ARG A 126 11.33 -8.82 1.65
N LEU A 127 12.59 -8.51 1.36
CA LEU A 127 13.75 -9.29 1.76
C LEU A 127 14.67 -8.38 2.58
N GLN A 128 15.22 -8.88 3.68
CA GLN A 128 16.18 -8.14 4.49
C GLN A 128 17.22 -9.07 5.10
N ALA A 129 18.47 -8.62 5.14
CA ALA A 129 19.59 -9.25 5.81
C ALA A 129 20.33 -8.22 6.65
N ASP A 130 20.58 -8.53 7.93
CA ASP A 130 21.47 -7.78 8.81
C ASP A 130 22.58 -8.69 9.32
N TYR A 131 23.83 -8.23 9.25
CA TYR A 131 24.99 -8.89 9.81
C TYR A 131 25.81 -7.89 10.64
N GLN A 132 26.24 -8.29 11.82
CA GLN A 132 27.12 -7.50 12.67
C GLN A 132 28.10 -8.38 13.42
N GLU A 133 29.33 -7.91 13.49
CA GLU A 133 30.42 -8.57 14.18
C GLU A 133 31.21 -7.55 15.01
N SER A 134 31.57 -7.96 16.22
CA SER A 134 32.37 -7.18 17.17
C SER A 134 33.48 -8.07 17.71
N LEU A 135 34.73 -7.60 17.61
CA LEU A 135 35.92 -8.34 18.05
C LEU A 135 35.98 -9.78 17.49
N SER A 136 35.67 -9.95 16.20
CA SER A 136 35.59 -11.27 15.53
C SER A 136 34.48 -12.21 16.04
N VAL A 137 33.55 -11.69 16.84
CA VAL A 137 32.38 -12.42 17.34
C VAL A 137 31.13 -11.84 16.71
N VAL A 138 30.35 -12.68 16.02
CA VAL A 138 29.07 -12.25 15.45
C VAL A 138 28.14 -11.86 16.59
N THR A 139 27.57 -10.66 16.50
CA THR A 139 26.65 -10.09 17.49
C THR A 139 25.25 -9.87 16.92
N ARG A 140 25.08 -9.89 15.59
CA ARG A 140 23.78 -9.88 14.92
C ARG A 140 23.84 -10.67 13.62
N GLU A 141 22.83 -11.50 13.40
CA GLU A 141 22.62 -12.24 12.16
C GLU A 141 21.11 -12.44 12.02
N ARG A 142 20.49 -11.60 11.19
CA ARG A 142 19.04 -11.60 10.99
C ARG A 142 18.71 -11.68 9.50
N TYR A 143 17.78 -12.56 9.15
CA TYR A 143 17.21 -12.65 7.81
C TYR A 143 15.68 -12.55 7.89
N LEU A 144 15.08 -11.84 6.95
CA LEU A 144 13.63 -11.73 6.81
C LEU A 144 13.25 -11.87 5.34
N ALA A 145 12.24 -12.70 5.08
CA ALA A 145 11.56 -12.78 3.80
C ALA A 145 10.05 -12.73 4.04
N ALA A 146 9.37 -11.75 3.45
CA ALA A 146 7.93 -11.57 3.60
C ALA A 146 7.27 -11.37 2.23
N TYR A 147 6.18 -12.07 1.98
CA TYR A 147 5.37 -11.94 0.78
C TYR A 147 3.90 -11.75 1.16
N GLU A 148 3.27 -10.74 0.59
CA GLU A 148 1.90 -10.34 0.90
C GLU A 148 1.10 -10.04 -0.38
N PRO A 149 0.34 -11.01 -0.90
CA PRO A 149 -0.66 -10.78 -1.93
C PRO A 149 -1.93 -10.15 -1.35
N ASN A 150 -2.41 -9.10 -2.00
CA ASN A 150 -3.63 -8.38 -1.66
C ASN A 150 -4.61 -8.44 -2.83
N TRP A 151 -5.81 -8.95 -2.61
CA TRP A 151 -6.90 -8.96 -3.58
C TRP A 151 -7.89 -7.84 -3.28
N LYS A 152 -7.95 -6.84 -4.16
CA LYS A 152 -8.75 -5.63 -4.07
C LYS A 152 -10.13 -5.90 -4.65
N PHE A 153 -11.14 -5.83 -3.80
CA PHE A 153 -12.54 -5.92 -4.21
C PHE A 153 -13.24 -4.55 -4.27
N ASP A 154 -12.64 -3.54 -3.64
CA ASP A 154 -13.05 -2.13 -3.72
C ASP A 154 -11.80 -1.22 -3.75
N ASP A 155 -12.00 0.09 -3.95
CA ASP A 155 -10.94 1.09 -3.99
C ASP A 155 -10.18 1.22 -2.67
N ARG A 156 -10.81 0.84 -1.55
CA ARG A 156 -10.23 0.96 -0.20
C ARG A 156 -10.16 -0.36 0.54
N ALA A 157 -10.94 -1.35 0.17
CA ALA A 157 -11.03 -2.61 0.90
C ALA A 157 -10.47 -3.77 0.08
N TYR A 158 -9.73 -4.63 0.76
CA TYR A 158 -9.04 -5.76 0.14
C TYR A 158 -8.92 -6.92 1.12
N MET A 159 -8.76 -8.14 0.59
CA MET A 159 -8.32 -9.29 1.37
C MET A 159 -6.82 -9.42 1.23
N TYR A 160 -6.14 -9.75 2.32
CA TYR A 160 -4.70 -10.02 2.30
C TYR A 160 -4.41 -11.48 2.63
N GLY A 161 -3.35 -12.00 2.02
CA GLY A 161 -2.59 -13.13 2.55
C GLY A 161 -1.19 -12.64 2.88
N ALA A 162 -0.55 -13.22 3.89
CA ALA A 162 0.83 -12.91 4.25
C ALA A 162 1.58 -14.18 4.64
N ALA A 163 2.78 -14.31 4.12
CA ALA A 163 3.74 -15.32 4.53
C ALA A 163 5.05 -14.63 4.90
N GLN A 164 5.58 -14.93 6.08
CA GLN A 164 6.79 -14.32 6.61
C GLN A 164 7.70 -15.40 7.21
N TYR A 165 8.95 -15.38 6.78
CA TYR A 165 10.05 -16.16 7.36
C TYR A 165 11.02 -15.18 8.03
N GLU A 166 11.40 -15.49 9.26
CA GLU A 166 12.42 -14.76 10.02
C GLU A 166 13.43 -15.74 10.58
N SER A 167 14.69 -15.35 10.62
CA SER A 167 15.77 -16.06 11.29
C SER A 167 16.50 -15.03 12.14
N ASP A 168 16.53 -15.20 13.45
CA ASP A 168 17.24 -14.30 14.38
C ASP A 168 17.70 -15.05 15.63
N ARG A 169 18.90 -15.65 15.54
CA ARG A 169 19.48 -16.43 16.64
C ARG A 169 19.77 -15.59 17.89
N PHE A 170 19.94 -14.27 17.73
CA PHE A 170 20.19 -13.35 18.83
C PHE A 170 18.90 -12.89 19.51
N SER A 171 17.74 -13.06 18.88
CA SER A 171 16.43 -12.99 19.55
C SER A 171 16.00 -14.35 20.13
N GLY A 172 16.84 -15.38 20.03
CA GLY A 172 16.63 -16.67 20.69
C GLY A 172 15.85 -17.72 19.88
N PHE A 173 15.73 -17.54 18.57
CA PHE A 173 15.16 -18.57 17.68
C PHE A 173 15.98 -18.76 16.41
N TYR A 174 16.06 -20.00 15.92
CA TYR A 174 16.70 -20.30 14.64
C TYR A 174 15.85 -19.76 13.49
N ASP A 175 14.55 -20.04 13.52
CA ASP A 175 13.62 -19.55 12.53
C ASP A 175 12.20 -19.45 13.07
N ARG A 176 11.43 -18.61 12.40
CA ARG A 176 10.02 -18.39 12.64
C ARG A 176 9.30 -18.22 11.32
N VAL A 177 8.29 -19.04 11.09
CA VAL A 177 7.39 -18.95 9.94
C VAL A 177 6.04 -18.47 10.42
N SER A 178 5.52 -17.41 9.82
CA SER A 178 4.21 -16.84 10.11
C SER A 178 3.36 -16.83 8.84
N LEU A 179 2.16 -17.40 8.90
CA LEU A 179 1.14 -17.34 7.85
C LEU A 179 -0.06 -16.58 8.39
N SER A 180 -0.60 -15.65 7.61
CA SER A 180 -1.75 -14.85 8.02
C SER A 180 -2.66 -14.58 6.84
N THR A 181 -3.94 -14.38 7.11
CA THR A 181 -4.89 -13.89 6.13
C THR A 181 -5.96 -13.06 6.82
N GLY A 182 -6.59 -12.15 6.10
CA GLY A 182 -7.64 -11.33 6.69
C GLY A 182 -8.11 -10.22 5.76
N ALA A 183 -8.65 -9.18 6.37
CA ALA A 183 -9.15 -8.01 5.66
C ALA A 183 -8.23 -6.80 5.91
N GLY A 184 -8.10 -5.98 4.89
CA GLY A 184 -7.37 -4.71 4.92
C GLY A 184 -8.25 -3.56 4.46
N TYR A 185 -7.97 -2.38 4.99
CA TYR A 185 -8.67 -1.14 4.66
C TYR A 185 -7.71 0.04 4.54
N SER A 186 -7.75 0.73 3.41
CA SER A 186 -7.08 2.00 3.18
C SER A 186 -7.87 3.15 3.79
N ALA A 187 -7.62 3.42 5.08
CA ALA A 187 -8.25 4.50 5.82
C ALA A 187 -7.97 5.88 5.18
N ILE A 188 -6.74 6.09 4.70
CA ILE A 188 -6.34 7.30 3.98
C ILE A 188 -5.73 6.90 2.63
N LYS A 189 -6.24 7.47 1.54
CA LYS A 189 -5.72 7.26 0.18
C LYS A 189 -5.64 8.60 -0.54
N SER A 190 -4.49 9.27 -0.42
CA SER A 190 -4.20 10.49 -1.17
C SER A 190 -2.80 10.46 -1.80
N PRO A 191 -2.48 11.37 -2.73
CA PRO A 191 -1.15 11.45 -3.32
C PRO A 191 -0.03 11.73 -2.30
N ALA A 192 -0.37 12.40 -1.19
CA ALA A 192 0.57 12.84 -0.15
C ALA A 192 0.57 11.91 1.07
N VAL A 193 -0.58 11.34 1.45
CA VAL A 193 -0.73 10.53 2.67
C VAL A 193 -1.45 9.23 2.35
N LYS A 194 -0.93 8.13 2.87
CA LYS A 194 -1.55 6.81 2.83
C LYS A 194 -1.54 6.18 4.21
N LEU A 195 -2.63 5.52 4.55
CA LEU A 195 -2.78 4.73 5.76
C LEU A 195 -3.57 3.47 5.43
N ASP A 196 -2.90 2.34 5.47
CA ASP A 196 -3.49 1.01 5.32
C ASP A 196 -3.48 0.33 6.70
N VAL A 197 -4.58 -0.33 7.04
CA VAL A 197 -4.72 -1.12 8.28
C VAL A 197 -5.22 -2.50 7.92
N GLU A 198 -4.65 -3.54 8.53
CA GLU A 198 -5.06 -4.92 8.30
C GLU A 198 -5.29 -5.66 9.61
N LEU A 199 -6.23 -6.62 9.59
CA LEU A 199 -6.54 -7.47 10.73
C LEU A 199 -6.91 -8.87 10.24
N GLY A 200 -6.40 -9.89 10.92
CA GLY A 200 -6.79 -11.27 10.63
C GLY A 200 -6.15 -12.32 11.52
N PRO A 201 -6.59 -13.59 11.42
CA PRO A 201 -5.92 -14.70 12.06
C PRO A 201 -4.55 -14.98 11.44
N ALA A 202 -3.65 -15.48 12.27
CA ALA A 202 -2.33 -15.93 11.90
C ALA A 202 -1.99 -17.27 12.57
N TYR A 203 -1.09 -18.01 11.95
CA TYR A 203 -0.48 -19.21 12.49
C TYR A 203 1.04 -19.04 12.44
N ARG A 204 1.70 -19.28 13.57
CA ARG A 204 3.14 -19.07 13.74
C ARG A 204 3.82 -20.33 14.22
N LEU A 205 4.88 -20.74 13.53
CA LEU A 205 5.77 -21.81 13.95
C LEU A 205 7.11 -21.18 14.30
N THR A 206 7.60 -21.39 15.52
CA THR A 206 8.92 -20.92 15.96
C THR A 206 9.77 -22.12 16.36
N ARG A 207 10.99 -22.18 15.84
CA ARG A 207 12.03 -23.12 16.29
C ARG A 207 13.06 -22.35 17.08
N PHE A 208 13.09 -22.55 18.39
CA PHE A 208 13.98 -21.87 19.32
C PHE A 208 15.40 -22.43 19.25
N ILE A 209 16.37 -21.67 19.77
CA ILE A 209 17.78 -22.10 19.82
C ILE A 209 18.05 -23.22 20.84
N ASP A 210 17.07 -23.54 21.70
CA ASP A 210 17.12 -24.64 22.65
C ASP A 210 16.41 -25.91 22.12
N ASP A 211 16.28 -26.01 20.79
CA ASP A 211 15.60 -27.07 20.03
C ASP A 211 14.09 -27.24 20.32
N LYS A 212 13.49 -26.37 21.14
CA LYS A 212 12.04 -26.34 21.30
C LYS A 212 11.36 -25.85 20.02
N ARG A 213 10.24 -26.49 19.70
CA ARG A 213 9.36 -26.07 18.61
C ARG A 213 8.02 -25.72 19.18
N GLU A 214 7.47 -24.64 18.66
CA GLU A 214 6.20 -24.13 19.12
C GLU A 214 5.35 -23.67 17.96
N SER A 215 4.07 -24.02 18.02
CA SER A 215 3.08 -23.64 17.02
C SER A 215 1.91 -22.95 17.71
N ASN A 216 1.58 -21.73 17.27
CA ASN A 216 0.57 -20.92 17.90
C ASN A 216 -0.41 -20.36 16.86
N LEU A 217 -1.68 -20.35 17.23
CA LEU A 217 -2.66 -19.45 16.62
C LEU A 217 -2.46 -18.06 17.23
N ALA A 218 -2.58 -17.03 16.39
CA ALA A 218 -2.41 -15.65 16.77
C ALA A 218 -3.44 -14.77 16.06
N ALA A 219 -3.74 -13.61 16.64
CA ALA A 219 -4.36 -12.51 15.91
C ALA A 219 -3.25 -11.59 15.39
N ARG A 220 -3.27 -11.26 14.10
CA ARG A 220 -2.36 -10.30 13.48
C ARG A 220 -3.08 -8.99 13.17
N GLY A 221 -2.50 -7.89 13.64
CA GLY A 221 -2.82 -6.54 13.17
C GLY A 221 -1.63 -5.90 12.49
N SER A 222 -1.85 -5.13 11.43
CA SER A 222 -0.81 -4.34 10.77
C SER A 222 -1.28 -2.90 10.49
N LEU A 223 -0.33 -1.98 10.44
CA LEU A 223 -0.52 -0.58 10.07
C LEU A 223 0.63 -0.16 9.17
N ASP A 224 0.29 0.31 7.98
CA ASP A 224 1.22 0.82 6.98
C ASP A 224 0.88 2.29 6.69
N PHE A 225 1.65 3.21 7.26
CA PHE A 225 1.51 4.65 7.06
C PHE A 225 2.65 5.20 6.21
N GLY A 226 2.30 6.07 5.27
CA GLY A 226 3.26 6.78 4.42
C GLY A 226 2.83 8.22 4.20
N TRP A 227 3.77 9.15 4.37
CA TRP A 227 3.52 10.58 4.21
C TRP A 227 4.66 11.24 3.44
N LYS A 228 4.34 11.84 2.29
CA LYS A 228 5.21 12.76 1.58
C LYS A 228 5.11 14.13 2.24
N LEU A 229 6.05 14.43 3.12
CA LEU A 229 6.10 15.69 3.85
C LEU A 229 6.46 16.86 2.90
N SER A 230 7.35 16.61 1.95
CA SER A 230 7.74 17.55 0.88
C SER A 230 8.18 16.78 -0.36
N PRO A 231 8.46 17.43 -1.51
CA PRO A 231 8.97 16.74 -2.70
C PRO A 231 10.27 15.94 -2.48
N GLY A 232 11.06 16.31 -1.47
CA GLY A 232 12.33 15.67 -1.13
C GLY A 232 12.32 14.88 0.18
N ILE A 233 11.23 14.89 0.95
CA ILE A 233 11.19 14.24 2.27
C ILE A 233 9.92 13.39 2.39
N SER A 234 10.10 12.13 2.77
CA SER A 234 9.00 11.20 3.05
C SER A 234 9.20 10.52 4.39
N VAL A 235 8.11 10.32 5.12
CA VAL A 235 8.05 9.59 6.37
C VAL A 235 7.25 8.32 6.15
N THR A 236 7.70 7.22 6.72
CA THR A 236 6.97 5.95 6.75
C THR A 236 6.93 5.42 8.17
N GLN A 237 5.81 4.78 8.51
CA GLN A 237 5.61 4.13 9.79
C GLN A 237 4.91 2.79 9.51
N ASN A 238 5.62 1.69 9.74
CA ASN A 238 5.05 0.34 9.66
C ASN A 238 4.96 -0.22 11.06
N ALA A 239 3.79 -0.67 11.49
CA ALA A 239 3.62 -1.38 12.76
C ALA A 239 2.90 -2.70 12.52
N SER A 240 3.23 -3.72 13.30
CA SER A 240 2.47 -4.97 13.31
C SER A 240 2.48 -5.59 14.69
N ALA A 241 1.42 -6.30 15.03
CA ALA A 241 1.30 -7.05 16.26
C ALA A 241 0.82 -8.46 15.95
N TYR A 242 1.42 -9.45 16.61
CA TYR A 242 0.94 -10.82 16.70
C TYR A 242 0.58 -11.08 18.16
N LEU A 243 -0.71 -11.20 18.45
CA LEU A 243 -1.22 -11.47 19.78
C LEU A 243 -1.54 -12.96 19.88
N GLN A 244 -0.90 -13.66 20.81
CA GLN A 244 -1.06 -15.08 21.07
C GLN A 244 -0.79 -15.37 22.55
N ASP A 245 -1.30 -16.48 23.07
CA ASP A 245 -1.20 -16.83 24.49
C ASP A 245 0.26 -17.08 24.93
N ALA A 246 1.08 -17.62 24.03
CA ALA A 246 2.45 -17.99 24.37
C ALA A 246 3.45 -16.82 24.40
N ASN A 247 3.63 -16.14 23.27
CA ASN A 247 4.55 -15.02 23.16
C ASN A 247 4.04 -14.04 22.09
N SER A 248 3.48 -12.92 22.57
CA SER A 248 2.98 -11.85 21.73
C SER A 248 4.12 -10.97 21.24
N THR A 249 4.10 -10.62 19.97
CA THR A 249 5.14 -9.84 19.31
C THR A 249 4.58 -8.52 18.82
N VAL A 250 5.21 -7.40 19.12
CA VAL A 250 4.88 -6.08 18.57
C VAL A 250 6.10 -5.52 17.86
N SER A 251 5.93 -5.07 16.62
CA SER A 251 6.99 -4.49 15.81
C SER A 251 6.56 -3.12 15.31
N SER A 252 7.47 -2.16 15.33
CA SER A 252 7.25 -0.81 14.83
C SER A 252 8.53 -0.32 14.13
N ARG A 253 8.42 0.17 12.91
CA ARG A 253 9.51 0.79 12.15
C ARG A 253 9.08 2.17 11.69
N SER A 254 9.76 3.19 12.19
CA SER A 254 9.69 4.56 11.71
C SER A 254 10.86 4.80 10.75
N ALA A 255 10.62 5.36 9.57
CA ALA A 255 11.71 5.75 8.67
C ALA A 255 11.47 7.11 8.02
N LEU A 256 12.54 7.90 7.95
CA LEU A 256 12.63 9.17 7.26
C LEU A 256 13.51 8.99 6.03
N LEU A 257 12.94 9.23 4.85
CA LEU A 257 13.64 9.27 3.57
C LEU A 257 13.88 10.72 3.15
N ALA A 258 15.13 11.05 2.81
CA ALA A 258 15.51 12.30 2.19
C ALA A 258 16.07 12.03 0.79
N LYS A 259 15.45 12.61 -0.24
CA LYS A 259 15.88 12.48 -1.63
C LYS A 259 17.22 13.19 -1.83
N LEU A 260 18.16 12.50 -2.48
CA LEU A 260 19.48 13.05 -2.81
C LEU A 260 19.51 13.51 -4.26
N PHE A 261 19.63 12.57 -5.21
CA PHE A 261 19.69 12.83 -6.64
C PHE A 261 19.20 11.60 -7.42
N GLY A 262 18.55 11.83 -8.56
CA GLY A 262 18.05 10.73 -9.40
C GLY A 262 17.20 9.72 -8.60
N PRO A 263 17.51 8.41 -8.64
CA PRO A 263 16.82 7.39 -7.86
C PRO A 263 17.31 7.25 -6.39
N PHE A 264 18.35 7.98 -5.99
CA PHE A 264 19.00 7.82 -4.70
C PHE A 264 18.37 8.67 -3.60
N SER A 265 18.22 8.08 -2.41
CA SER A 265 17.74 8.72 -1.19
C SER A 265 18.56 8.26 0.01
N ALA A 266 18.78 9.13 0.99
CA ALA A 266 19.27 8.74 2.31
C ALA A 266 18.07 8.34 3.17
N GLN A 267 18.22 7.28 3.96
CA GLN A 267 17.20 6.84 4.91
C GLN A 267 17.79 6.77 6.31
N PHE A 268 17.07 7.33 7.27
CA PHE A 268 17.23 7.01 8.69
C PHE A 268 16.01 6.23 9.16
N SER A 269 16.20 5.09 9.82
CA SER A 269 15.10 4.30 10.37
C SER A 269 15.34 3.87 11.80
N TYR A 270 14.27 3.79 12.58
CA TYR A 270 14.25 3.33 13.95
C TYR A 270 13.23 2.19 14.05
N THR A 271 13.69 1.01 14.43
CA THR A 271 12.86 -0.19 14.62
C THR A 271 12.79 -0.50 16.10
N LEU A 272 11.60 -0.78 16.60
CA LEU A 272 11.32 -1.32 17.93
C LEU A 272 10.65 -2.68 17.75
N GLN A 273 11.16 -3.68 18.43
CA GLN A 273 10.61 -5.03 18.49
C GLN A 273 10.39 -5.36 19.96
N TYR A 274 9.16 -5.75 20.31
CA TYR A 274 8.78 -6.19 21.64
C TYR A 274 8.29 -7.63 21.57
N GLU A 275 8.75 -8.45 22.51
CA GLU A 275 8.30 -9.83 22.74
C GLU A 275 7.82 -9.93 24.19
N SER A 276 6.58 -10.38 24.40
CA SER A 276 6.00 -10.44 25.75
C SER A 276 6.66 -11.48 26.65
N THR A 277 7.14 -12.56 26.04
CA THR A 277 7.69 -13.72 26.72
C THR A 277 8.90 -14.23 25.94
N PRO A 278 10.00 -13.45 25.93
CA PRO A 278 11.18 -13.82 25.17
C PRO A 278 11.87 -15.04 25.82
N PRO A 279 12.72 -15.77 25.07
CA PRO A 279 13.52 -16.86 25.63
C PRO A 279 14.38 -16.41 26.82
N ILE A 280 14.70 -17.36 27.71
CA ILE A 280 15.50 -17.07 28.92
C ILE A 280 16.82 -16.38 28.54
N GLY A 281 17.15 -15.31 29.25
CA GLY A 281 18.37 -14.52 29.02
C GLY A 281 18.28 -13.53 27.86
N ARG A 282 17.08 -13.26 27.34
CA ARG A 282 16.82 -12.23 26.32
C ARG A 282 16.00 -11.08 26.89
N GLU A 283 16.23 -9.89 26.35
CA GLU A 283 15.45 -8.70 26.66
C GLU A 283 14.08 -8.76 26.00
N THR A 284 13.08 -8.11 26.61
CA THR A 284 11.73 -8.03 26.03
C THR A 284 11.64 -7.04 24.87
N THR A 285 12.56 -6.08 24.80
CA THR A 285 12.51 -4.97 23.85
C THR A 285 13.85 -4.77 23.17
N ASP A 286 13.87 -5.02 21.86
CA ASP A 286 15.00 -4.69 21.00
C ASP A 286 14.73 -3.40 20.23
N THR A 287 15.75 -2.55 20.12
CA THR A 287 15.69 -1.35 19.29
C THR A 287 16.84 -1.32 18.30
N THR A 288 16.60 -0.80 17.10
CA THR A 288 17.62 -0.73 16.05
C THR A 288 17.48 0.56 15.26
N SER A 289 18.53 1.38 15.30
CA SER A 289 18.68 2.57 14.46
C SER A 289 19.54 2.23 13.24
N ARG A 290 19.11 2.62 12.04
CA ARG A 290 19.87 2.42 10.80
C ARG A 290 19.93 3.70 9.99
N ALA A 291 21.12 4.00 9.47
CA ALA A 291 21.32 4.93 8.37
C ALA A 291 21.72 4.13 7.13
N ALA A 292 21.05 4.37 6.01
CA ALA A 292 21.26 3.61 4.78
C ALA A 292 21.08 4.48 3.53
N LEU A 293 21.71 4.05 2.44
CA LEU A 293 21.42 4.56 1.10
C LEU A 293 20.30 3.71 0.50
N VAL A 294 19.34 4.37 -0.14
CA VAL A 294 18.17 3.75 -0.76
C VAL A 294 18.12 4.11 -2.24
N VAL A 295 17.79 3.14 -3.08
CA VAL A 295 17.60 3.30 -4.53
C VAL A 295 16.20 2.83 -4.90
N ASP A 296 15.39 3.73 -5.45
CA ASP A 296 14.08 3.37 -6.04
C ASP A 296 14.26 3.06 -7.55
N PHE A 297 13.64 2.00 -8.05
CA PHE A 297 13.67 1.60 -9.47
C PHE A 297 12.33 1.06 -9.98
#